data_AF-A0A8T3MPH7-F1
#
_entry.id   AF-A0A8T3MPH7-F1
#
_cell.length_a   1.000
_cell.length_b   1.000
_cell.length_c   1.000
_cell.angle_alpha   90.00
_cell.angle_beta   90.00
_cell.angle_gamma   90.00
#
_symmetry.space_group_name_H-M   'P 1'
#
loop_
_entity.id
_entity.type
_entity.pdbx_description
1 polymer ?
#
loop_
_entity_poly.entity_id
_entity_poly.type
_entity_poly.pdbx_seq_one_letter_code
_entity_poly.pdbx_strand_id
1 'polypeptide(L)'
;MQAQSPAEALPELYRAILDSIAELERLGERREAGRVREEASRIYSRSWDEPARRELDAILRRADRTATRRDTGRQRGLRRGTAAG
;
A
#
# COMPACT_ATOMS: atom_id res chain seq x y z
N MET A 1 -0.96 -27.85 -1.14
CA MET A 1 -1.25 -26.48 -0.67
C MET A 1 -2.60 -26.11 -1.26
N GLN A 2 -3.67 -26.03 -0.47
CA GLN A 2 -4.95 -25.54 -0.99
C GLN A 2 -4.78 -24.05 -1.28
N ALA A 3 -4.92 -23.66 -2.55
CA ALA A 3 -4.94 -22.24 -2.90
C ALA A 3 -6.19 -21.66 -2.24
N GLN A 4 -6.00 -20.78 -1.26
CA GLN A 4 -7.08 -20.07 -0.61
C GLN A 4 -7.97 -19.45 -1.69
N SER A 5 -9.29 -19.67 -1.60
CA SER A 5 -10.20 -19.12 -2.61
C SER A 5 -10.04 -17.60 -2.67
N PRO A 6 -10.18 -16.95 -3.84
CA PRO A 6 -10.06 -15.49 -3.92
C PRO A 6 -10.92 -14.77 -2.89
N ALA A 7 -12.13 -15.29 -2.64
CA ALA A 7 -13.05 -14.77 -1.64
C ALA A 7 -12.51 -14.79 -0.20
N GLU A 8 -11.64 -15.73 0.14
CA GLU A 8 -10.97 -15.81 1.44
C GLU A 8 -9.72 -14.91 1.52
N ALA A 9 -8.99 -14.75 0.41
CA ALA A 9 -7.76 -13.94 0.38
C ALA A 9 -8.02 -12.43 0.22
N LEU A 10 -9.11 -12.03 -0.44
CA LEU A 10 -9.42 -10.62 -0.70
C LEU A 10 -9.53 -9.77 0.59
N PRO A 11 -10.20 -10.22 1.66
CA PRO A 11 -10.30 -9.43 2.89
C PRO A 11 -8.95 -9.15 3.57
N GLU A 12 -8.03 -10.12 3.58
CA GLU A 12 -6.69 -9.93 4.14
C GLU A 12 -5.88 -8.94 3.31
N LEU A 13 -5.94 -9.09 1.99
CA LEU A 13 -5.26 -8.20 1.04
C LEU A 13 -5.80 -6.77 1.14
N TYR A 14 -7.11 -6.60 1.31
CA TYR A 14 -7.72 -5.29 1.51
C TYR A 14 -7.26 -4.63 2.81
N ARG A 15 -7.16 -5.38 3.92
CA ARG A 15 -6.61 -4.86 5.19
C ARG A 15 -5.16 -4.42 5.04
N ALA A 16 -4.32 -5.21 4.38
CA ALA A 16 -2.93 -4.84 4.11
C ALA A 16 -2.82 -3.54 3.29
N ILE A 17 -3.74 -3.32 2.34
CA ILE A 17 -3.81 -2.06 1.60
C ILE A 17 -4.18 -0.89 2.53
N LEU A 18 -5.12 -1.07 3.46
CA LEU A 18 -5.48 -0.03 4.44
C LEU A 18 -4.30 0.35 5.34
N ASP A 19 -3.50 -0.63 5.76
CA ASP A 19 -2.28 -0.39 6.55
C ASP A 19 -1.23 0.38 5.73
N SER A 20 -1.03 0.02 4.46
CA SER A 20 -0.12 0.73 3.56
C SER A 20 -0.58 2.17 3.28
N ILE A 21 -1.90 2.40 3.16
CA ILE A 21 -2.49 3.74 3.06
C ILE A 21 -2.19 4.57 4.32
N ALA A 22 -2.35 4.00 5.51
CA ALA A 22 -2.05 4.70 6.76
C ALA A 22 -0.57 5.09 6.85
N GLU A 23 0.34 4.24 6.35
CA GLU A 23 1.76 4.56 6.31
C GLU A 23 2.09 5.66 5.28
N LEU A 24 1.47 5.64 4.10
CA LEU A 24 1.58 6.73 3.13
C LEU A 24 1.11 8.07 3.74
N GLU A 25 0.00 8.07 4.48
CA GLU A 25 -0.51 9.26 5.17
C GLU A 25 0.46 9.76 6.25
N ARG A 26 1.06 8.86 7.03
CA ARG A 26 2.10 9.19 8.02
C ARG A 26 3.36 9.78 7.38
N LEU A 27 3.72 9.33 6.19
CA LEU A 27 4.84 9.85 5.40
C LEU A 27 4.53 11.16 4.66
N GLY A 28 3.27 11.63 4.72
CA GLY A 28 2.82 12.87 4.07
C GLY A 28 2.31 12.70 2.64
N GLU A 29 2.25 11.47 2.13
CA GLU A 29 1.83 11.13 0.76
C GLU A 29 0.30 11.08 0.59
N ARG A 30 -0.43 12.07 1.12
CA ARG A 30 -1.90 12.08 1.18
C ARG A 30 -2.58 11.93 -0.19
N ARG A 31 -1.98 12.46 -1.26
CA ARG A 31 -2.52 12.33 -2.63
C ARG A 31 -2.44 10.90 -3.14
N GLU A 32 -1.32 10.21 -2.92
CA GLU A 32 -1.17 8.82 -3.33
C GLU A 32 -2.04 7.90 -2.46
N ALA A 33 -2.08 8.17 -1.15
CA ALA A 33 -2.97 7.46 -0.22
C ALA A 33 -4.45 7.55 -0.65
N GLY A 34 -4.92 8.73 -1.06
CA GLY A 34 -6.27 8.91 -1.61
C GLY A 34 -6.53 8.09 -2.87
N ARG A 35 -5.59 8.12 -3.83
CA ARG A 35 -5.69 7.33 -5.07
C ARG A 35 -5.75 5.83 -4.81
N VAL A 36 -4.85 5.33 -3.95
CA VAL A 36 -4.82 3.91 -3.56
C VAL A 36 -6.13 3.50 -2.90
N ARG A 37 -6.67 4.33 -2.00
CA ARG A 37 -7.96 4.08 -1.33
C ARG A 37 -9.13 3.99 -2.31
N GLU A 38 -9.24 4.94 -3.23
CA GLU A 38 -10.31 4.95 -4.25
C GLU A 38 -10.21 3.73 -5.17
N GLU A 39 -9.01 3.43 -5.66
CA GLU A 39 -8.76 2.32 -6.58
C GLU A 39 -9.07 0.97 -5.92
N ALA A 40 -8.55 0.75 -4.70
CA ALA A 40 -8.75 -0.49 -3.94
C ALA A 40 -10.21 -0.70 -3.57
N SER A 41 -10.91 0.35 -3.12
CA SER A 41 -12.33 0.24 -2.75
C SER A 41 -13.19 -0.11 -3.96
N ARG A 42 -12.90 0.48 -5.13
CA ARG A 42 -13.61 0.17 -6.38
C ARG A 42 -13.42 -1.28 -6.80
N ILE A 43 -12.21 -1.82 -6.68
CA ILE A 43 -11.93 -3.21 -7.08
C ILE A 43 -12.57 -4.18 -6.09
N TYR A 44 -12.36 -3.94 -4.79
CA TYR A 44 -12.91 -4.75 -3.71
C TYR A 44 -14.44 -4.83 -3.75
N SER A 45 -15.13 -3.74 -4.12
CA SER A 45 -16.59 -3.74 -4.22
C SER A 45 -17.12 -4.30 -5.55
N ARG A 46 -16.28 -4.39 -6.59
CA ARG A 46 -16.70 -4.79 -7.94
C ARG A 46 -16.75 -6.31 -8.13
N SER A 47 -15.70 -7.02 -7.71
CA SER A 47 -15.60 -8.47 -7.92
C SER A 47 -14.74 -9.15 -6.86
N TRP A 48 -15.08 -10.38 -6.53
CA TRP A 48 -14.39 -11.23 -5.55
C TRP A 48 -13.81 -12.46 -6.25
N ASP A 49 -13.14 -12.19 -7.36
CA ASP A 49 -12.51 -13.19 -8.22
C ASP A 49 -10.97 -13.06 -8.21
N GLU A 50 -10.33 -14.00 -8.89
CA GLU A 50 -8.88 -14.03 -9.03
C GLU A 50 -8.29 -12.78 -9.74
N PRO A 51 -8.92 -12.24 -10.80
CA PRO A 51 -8.53 -10.94 -11.35
C PRO A 51 -8.53 -9.80 -10.33
N ALA A 52 -9.60 -9.63 -9.55
CA ALA A 52 -9.68 -8.60 -8.52
C ALA A 52 -8.59 -8.77 -7.45
N ARG A 53 -8.31 -10.02 -7.04
CA ARG A 53 -7.20 -10.33 -6.14
C ARG A 53 -5.86 -9.87 -6.70
N ARG A 54 -5.59 -10.13 -7.99
CA ARG A 54 -4.34 -9.72 -8.65
C ARG A 54 -4.21 -8.21 -8.77
N GLU A 55 -5.29 -7.51 -9.08
CA GLU A 55 -5.30 -6.05 -9.15
C GLU A 55 -5.01 -5.42 -7.78
N LEU A 56 -5.65 -5.92 -6.71
CA LEU A 56 -5.38 -5.48 -5.35
C LEU A 56 -3.93 -5.77 -4.91
N ASP A 57 -3.35 -6.92 -5.27
CA ASP A 57 -1.95 -7.24 -4.99
C ASP A 57 -0.99 -6.26 -5.69
N ALA A 58 -1.29 -5.89 -6.94
CA ALA A 58 -0.52 -4.90 -7.68
C ALA A 58 -0.59 -3.51 -7.02
N ILE A 59 -1.76 -3.11 -6.52
CA ILE A 59 -1.95 -1.86 -5.78
C ILE A 59 -1.12 -1.86 -4.49
N LEU A 60 -1.19 -2.94 -3.71
CA LEU A 60 -0.41 -3.09 -2.49
C LEU A 60 1.10 -2.94 -2.75
N ARG A 61 1.63 -3.68 -3.73
CA ARG A 61 3.05 -3.57 -4.14
C ARG A 61 3.44 -2.18 -4.63
N ARG A 62 2.52 -1.42 -5.22
CA ARG A 62 2.77 -0.04 -5.64
C ARG A 62 2.85 0.87 -4.42
N ALA A 63 1.90 0.76 -3.48
CA ALA A 63 1.84 1.56 -2.27
C ALA A 63 3.10 1.35 -1.40
N ASP A 64 3.49 0.08 -1.18
CA ASP A 64 4.65 -0.26 -0.36
C ASP A 64 5.97 0.28 -0.93
N ARG A 65 6.13 0.24 -2.26
CA ARG A 65 7.31 0.82 -2.93
C ARG A 65 7.38 2.33 -2.74
N THR A 66 6.23 3.02 -2.79
CA THR A 66 6.17 4.46 -2.55
C THR A 66 6.50 4.78 -1.10
N ALA A 67 5.92 4.06 -0.14
CA ALA A 67 6.22 4.22 1.29
C ALA A 67 7.72 4.00 1.58
N THR A 68 8.28 2.89 1.09
CA THR A 68 9.71 2.56 1.25
C THR A 68 10.62 3.66 0.69
N ARG A 69 10.30 4.20 -0.50
CA ARG A 69 11.07 5.29 -1.12
C ARG A 69 11.05 6.55 -0.25
N ARG A 70 9.90 6.90 0.31
CA ARG A 70 9.72 8.11 1.13
C ARG A 70 10.40 7.98 2.48
N ASP A 71 10.28 6.82 3.12
CA ASP A 71 10.98 6.54 4.35
C ASP A 71 12.51 6.60 4.17
N THR A 72 13.05 5.97 3.12
CA THR A 72 14.48 6.03 2.79
C THR A 72 14.95 7.48 2.54
N GLY A 73 14.14 8.28 1.84
CA GLY A 73 14.43 9.71 1.60
C GLY A 73 14.47 10.52 2.90
N ARG A 74 13.51 10.29 3.80
CA ARG A 74 13.45 10.91 5.13
C ARG A 74 14.67 10.55 5.97
N GLN A 75 15.02 9.26 6.05
CA GLN A 75 16.18 8.79 6.80
C GLN A 75 17.49 9.40 6.29
N ARG A 76 17.64 9.56 4.97
CA ARG A 76 18.84 10.18 4.38
C ARG A 76 18.96 11.68 4.73
N GLY A 77 17.85 12.41 4.77
CA GLY A 77 17.83 13.81 5.19
C GLY A 77 18.28 13.99 6.64
N LEU A 78 17.83 13.10 7.54
CA LEU A 78 18.20 13.12 8.95
C LEU A 78 19.70 12.87 9.17
N ARG A 79 20.30 11.89 8.47
CA ARG A 79 21.73 11.56 8.61
C ARG A 79 22.68 12.67 8.12
N ARG A 80 22.23 13.52 7.20
CA ARG A 80 23.05 14.64 6.68
C ARG A 80 23.06 15.85 7.62
N GLY A 81 22.06 15.98 8.50
CA GLY A 81 21.97 17.09 9.46
C GLY A 81 22.85 16.94 10.71
N THR A 82 23.36 15.74 10.99
CA THR A 82 24.10 15.43 12.22
C THR A 82 25.63 15.45 12.07
N ALA A 83 26.17 15.83 10.91
CA ALA A 83 27.62 15.87 10.64
C ALA A 83 28.24 17.28 10.78
N ALA A 84 27.56 18.22 11.44
CA ALA A 84 28.11 19.53 11.79
C ALA A 84 28.05 19.70 13.31
N GLY A 85 29.16 19.38 13.98
CA GLY A 85 29.38 19.54 15.41
C GLY A 85 30.85 19.34 15.72
#